data_AF-A0A966NTQ8-F1
#
_entry.id   AF-A0A966NTQ8-F1
#
_cell.length_a   1.000
_cell.length_b   1.000
_cell.length_c   1.000
_cell.angle_alpha   90.00
_cell.angle_beta   90.00
_cell.angle_gamma   90.00
#
_symmetry.space_group_name_H-M   'P 1'
#
loop_
_entity.id
_entity.type
_entity.pdbx_description
1 polymer ?
#
loop_
_entity_poly.entity_id
_entity_poly.type
_entity_poly.pdbx_seq_one_letter_code
_entity_poly.pdbx_strand_id
1 'polypeptide(L)'
;MIEATLTQAIRFNKNLQSIEASVDEVRFEPNTSPTLSLSNGQTIQAKLVIAADGANSPLRRSVGIEIAQHSYEQHAVVANFTCAIAHRETAYQWFLPSGDILAMLPLPQQQVSMVWSTQNEHAKHLLQMDSQAWSNQFAVEVHDQLGELRL
;
A
#
# COMPACT_ATOMS: atom_id res chain seq x y z
N MET A 1 1.53 7.56 9.63
CA MET A 1 1.17 8.90 10.14
C MET A 1 -0.28 9.25 9.81
N ILE A 2 -0.72 9.20 8.54
CA ILE A 2 -2.09 9.53 8.12
C ILE A 2 -3.17 8.67 8.82
N GLU A 3 -3.02 7.35 8.82
CA GLU A 3 -4.00 6.44 9.46
C GLU A 3 -4.19 6.76 10.96
N ALA A 4 -3.09 6.92 11.70
CA ALA A 4 -3.15 7.28 13.11
C ALA A 4 -3.84 8.65 13.33
N THR A 5 -3.56 9.64 12.47
CA THR A 5 -4.21 10.95 12.51
C THR A 5 -5.71 10.85 12.20
N LEU A 6 -6.12 10.05 11.21
CA LEU A 6 -7.53 9.83 10.89
C LEU A 6 -8.25 9.13 12.04
N THR A 7 -7.65 8.06 12.60
CA THR A 7 -8.17 7.35 13.77
C THR A 7 -8.32 8.29 14.97
N GLN A 8 -7.36 9.18 15.19
CA GLN A 8 -7.46 10.20 16.23
C GLN A 8 -8.60 11.19 15.95
N ALA A 9 -8.75 11.66 14.72
CA ALA A 9 -9.84 12.58 14.34
C ALA A 9 -11.23 11.95 14.54
N ILE A 10 -11.37 10.65 14.26
CA ILE A 10 -12.62 9.90 14.50
C ILE A 10 -13.03 9.96 15.98
N ARG A 11 -12.07 9.83 16.91
CA ARG A 11 -12.36 9.83 18.37
C ARG A 11 -13.01 11.12 18.88
N PHE A 12 -12.78 12.24 18.20
CA PHE A 12 -13.32 13.54 18.63
C PHE A 12 -14.59 13.96 17.87
N ASN A 13 -15.03 13.17 16.87
CA ASN A 13 -16.22 13.47 16.09
C ASN A 13 -17.45 12.77 16.68
N LYS A 14 -18.39 13.55 17.23
CA LYS A 14 -19.62 13.04 17.86
C LYS A 14 -20.57 12.33 16.89
N ASN A 15 -20.41 12.56 15.58
CA ASN A 15 -21.26 11.94 14.55
C ASN A 15 -20.63 10.66 13.98
N LEU A 16 -19.48 10.23 14.49
CA LEU A 16 -18.80 9.01 14.07
C LEU A 16 -18.75 8.02 15.23
N GLN A 17 -19.04 6.76 14.91
CA GLN A 17 -18.86 5.64 15.81
C GLN A 17 -17.94 4.63 15.13
N SER A 18 -16.83 4.30 15.79
CA SER A 18 -15.98 3.19 15.38
C SER A 18 -16.46 1.90 16.04
N ILE A 19 -16.55 0.82 15.27
CA ILE A 19 -16.92 -0.50 15.75
C ILE A 19 -15.84 -1.46 15.27
N GLU A 20 -15.12 -2.07 16.21
CA GLU A 20 -14.09 -3.07 15.90
C GLU A 20 -14.75 -4.43 15.69
N ALA A 21 -15.22 -4.68 14.47
CA ALA A 21 -15.75 -5.96 14.04
C ALA A 21 -15.63 -6.10 12.51
N SER A 22 -15.61 -7.34 12.03
CA SER A 22 -15.80 -7.63 10.60
C SER A 22 -17.29 -7.65 10.26
N VAL A 23 -17.60 -7.33 9.01
CA VAL A 23 -18.93 -7.53 8.43
C VAL A 23 -18.99 -8.95 7.88
N ASP A 24 -19.89 -9.77 8.41
CA ASP A 24 -20.05 -11.17 7.99
C ASP A 24 -21.06 -11.28 6.84
N GLU A 25 -22.12 -10.48 6.87
CA GLU A 25 -23.19 -10.50 5.89
C GLU A 25 -23.78 -9.09 5.72
N VAL A 26 -24.19 -8.76 4.49
CA VAL A 26 -25.04 -7.61 4.22
C VAL A 26 -26.25 -8.04 3.40
N ARG A 27 -27.43 -7.72 3.90
CA ARG A 27 -28.71 -8.01 3.25
C ARG A 27 -29.34 -6.73 2.71
N PHE A 28 -29.82 -6.84 1.47
CA PHE A 28 -30.57 -5.81 0.77
C PHE A 28 -31.96 -6.35 0.48
N GLU A 29 -32.98 -5.71 1.04
CA GLU A 29 -34.37 -6.02 0.74
C GLU A 29 -35.01 -4.83 0.00
N PRO A 30 -35.93 -5.08 -0.95
CA PRO A 30 -36.62 -3.99 -1.64
C PRO A 30 -37.35 -3.07 -0.67
N ASN A 31 -37.21 -1.75 -0.86
CA ASN A 31 -37.88 -0.70 -0.07
C ASN A 31 -37.51 -0.67 1.43
N THR A 32 -36.40 -1.27 1.85
CA THR A 32 -35.91 -1.17 3.24
C THR A 32 -34.46 -0.68 3.29
N SER A 33 -33.99 -0.35 4.50
CA SER A 33 -32.59 -0.01 4.73
C SER A 33 -31.73 -1.28 4.73
N PRO A 34 -30.56 -1.29 4.08
CA PRO A 34 -29.59 -2.36 4.20
C PRO A 34 -29.29 -2.72 5.65
N THR A 35 -29.16 -4.02 5.91
CA THR A 35 -28.84 -4.58 7.23
C THR A 35 -27.51 -5.31 7.18
N LEU A 36 -26.60 -4.98 8.10
CA LEU A 36 -25.29 -5.60 8.26
C LEU A 36 -25.28 -6.48 9.51
N SER A 37 -24.79 -7.70 9.38
CA SER A 37 -24.47 -8.61 10.49
C SER A 37 -22.97 -8.55 10.75
N LEU A 38 -22.57 -8.27 11.99
CA LEU A 38 -21.17 -8.15 12.39
C LEU A 38 -20.70 -9.39 13.16
N SER A 39 -19.40 -9.68 13.12
CA SER A 39 -18.81 -10.83 13.80
C SER A 39 -18.86 -10.80 15.32
N ASN A 40 -19.14 -9.63 15.90
CA ASN A 40 -19.40 -9.49 17.33
C ASN A 40 -20.88 -9.72 17.71
N GLY A 41 -21.70 -10.18 16.76
CA GLY A 41 -23.14 -10.44 16.94
C GLY A 41 -24.04 -9.20 16.84
N GLN A 42 -23.47 -8.01 16.65
CA GLN A 42 -24.26 -6.79 16.45
C GLN A 42 -24.91 -6.78 15.05
N THR A 43 -26.07 -6.14 14.96
CA THR A 43 -26.76 -5.88 13.70
C THR A 43 -26.91 -4.38 13.51
N ILE A 44 -26.54 -3.87 12.34
CA ILE A 44 -26.62 -2.44 12.01
C ILE A 44 -27.54 -2.25 10.81
N GLN A 45 -28.48 -1.32 10.92
CA GLN A 45 -29.25 -0.82 9.79
C GLN A 45 -28.72 0.56 9.39
N ALA A 46 -28.49 0.74 8.09
CA ALA A 46 -27.97 2.00 7.55
C ALA A 46 -28.73 2.39 6.28
N LYS A 47 -28.87 3.70 6.05
CA LYS A 47 -29.48 4.23 4.80
C LYS A 47 -28.56 4.07 3.59
N LEU A 48 -27.25 3.99 3.83
CA LEU A 48 -26.21 3.83 2.82
C LEU A 48 -25.07 3.02 3.44
N VAL A 49 -24.52 2.09 2.65
CA VAL A 49 -23.32 1.33 3.01
C VAL A 49 -22.23 1.69 2.03
N ILE A 50 -21.05 2.06 2.54
CA ILE A 50 -19.86 2.35 1.75
C ILE A 50 -18.81 1.28 2.08
N ALA A 51 -18.47 0.44 1.11
CA ALA A 51 -17.39 -0.53 1.23
C ALA A 51 -16.04 0.16 0.94
N ALA A 52 -15.23 0.36 1.97
CA ALA A 52 -13.87 0.94 1.87
C ALA A 52 -12.80 -0.06 2.37
N ASP A 53 -13.02 -1.35 2.12
CA ASP A 53 -12.31 -2.52 2.63
C ASP A 53 -11.27 -3.09 1.63
N GLY A 54 -10.77 -2.23 0.73
CA GLY A 54 -9.67 -2.54 -0.18
C GLY A 54 -10.05 -3.32 -1.45
N ALA A 55 -9.05 -3.62 -2.28
CA ALA A 55 -9.25 -4.22 -3.60
C ALA A 55 -9.90 -5.62 -3.55
N ASN A 56 -9.69 -6.37 -2.46
CA ASN A 56 -10.24 -7.72 -2.25
C ASN A 56 -11.54 -7.73 -1.42
N SER A 57 -12.25 -6.60 -1.39
CA SER A 57 -13.52 -6.37 -0.68
C SER A 57 -14.42 -7.63 -0.62
N PRO A 58 -14.61 -8.23 0.57
CA PRO A 58 -15.60 -9.28 0.78
C PRO A 58 -17.03 -8.77 0.52
N LEU A 59 -17.30 -7.52 0.91
CA LEU A 59 -18.64 -6.93 0.77
C LEU A 59 -19.02 -6.73 -0.69
N ARG A 60 -18.10 -6.22 -1.53
CA ARG A 60 -18.33 -6.11 -2.97
C ARG A 60 -18.67 -7.47 -3.58
N ARG A 61 -17.95 -8.52 -3.18
CA ARG A 61 -18.17 -9.89 -3.65
C ARG A 61 -19.52 -10.44 -3.20
N SER A 62 -19.93 -10.20 -1.95
CA SER A 62 -21.20 -10.71 -1.42
C SER A 62 -22.44 -10.14 -2.11
N VAL A 63 -22.32 -8.95 -2.71
CA VAL A 63 -23.41 -8.31 -3.48
C VAL A 63 -23.30 -8.52 -4.99
N GLY A 64 -22.35 -9.36 -5.45
CA GLY A 64 -22.22 -9.72 -6.86
C GLY A 64 -21.68 -8.62 -7.77
N ILE A 65 -20.96 -7.62 -7.23
CA ILE A 65 -20.33 -6.59 -8.06
C ILE A 65 -19.01 -7.14 -8.61
N GLU A 66 -19.00 -7.42 -9.91
CA GLU A 66 -17.85 -7.92 -10.65
C GLU A 66 -16.81 -6.81 -10.91
N ILE A 67 -15.54 -7.22 -11.06
CA ILE A 67 -14.44 -6.33 -11.43
C ILE A 67 -13.64 -6.93 -12.58
N ALA A 68 -13.14 -6.07 -13.46
CA ALA A 68 -12.11 -6.43 -14.41
C ALA A 68 -10.74 -6.28 -13.73
N GLN A 69 -9.94 -7.35 -13.74
CA GLN A 69 -8.58 -7.32 -13.23
C GLN A 69 -7.60 -7.54 -14.38
N HIS A 70 -6.60 -6.67 -14.46
CA HIS A 70 -5.50 -6.79 -15.40
C HIS A 70 -4.21 -6.97 -14.62
N SER A 71 -3.51 -8.08 -14.85
CA SER A 71 -2.17 -8.27 -14.32
C SER A 71 -1.19 -7.45 -15.15
N TYR A 72 -0.32 -6.70 -14.48
CA TYR A 72 0.82 -6.04 -15.14
C TYR A 72 2.04 -6.96 -15.27
N GLU A 73 1.97 -8.19 -14.74
CA GLU A 73 3.08 -9.15 -14.71
C GLU A 73 4.39 -8.56 -14.12
N GLN A 74 4.22 -7.60 -13.21
CA GLN A 74 5.27 -6.88 -12.52
C GLN A 74 4.98 -6.82 -11.02
N HIS A 75 6.04 -6.87 -10.23
CA HIS A 75 6.02 -6.60 -8.79
C HIS A 75 6.79 -5.32 -8.48
N ALA A 76 6.36 -4.63 -7.44
CA ALA A 76 7.13 -3.54 -6.84
C ALA A 76 7.85 -4.07 -5.59
N VAL A 77 9.18 -4.10 -5.62
CA VAL A 77 10.00 -4.36 -4.44
C VAL A 77 10.29 -3.03 -3.75
N VAL A 78 10.12 -2.99 -2.43
CA VAL A 78 10.31 -1.77 -1.64
C VAL A 78 11.33 -1.98 -0.54
N ALA A 79 12.19 -0.98 -0.33
CA ALA A 79 13.15 -0.96 0.76
C ALA A 79 13.52 0.47 1.12
N ASN A 80 13.91 0.69 2.38
CA ASN A 80 14.37 1.99 2.84
C ASN A 80 15.88 1.96 3.03
N PHE A 81 16.58 2.97 2.54
CA PHE A 81 18.03 3.08 2.67
C PHE A 81 18.39 4.40 3.36
N THR A 82 19.45 4.38 4.16
CA THR A 82 20.15 5.60 4.57
C THR A 82 21.16 5.97 3.49
N CYS A 83 21.20 7.23 3.09
CA CYS A 83 22.15 7.73 2.10
C CYS A 83 23.24 8.61 2.73
N ALA A 84 24.47 8.52 2.19
CA ALA A 84 25.59 9.35 2.63
C ALA A 84 25.51 10.80 2.12
N ILE A 85 24.92 11.01 0.94
CA ILE A 85 24.74 12.33 0.33
C ILE A 85 23.28 12.76 0.49
N ALA A 86 23.07 14.03 0.84
CA ALA A 86 21.74 14.58 1.01
C ALA A 86 20.94 14.50 -0.31
N HIS A 87 19.78 13.84 -0.27
CA HIS A 87 18.84 13.72 -1.39
C HIS A 87 18.13 15.06 -1.74
N ARG A 88 18.29 16.11 -0.92
CA ARG A 88 17.74 17.48 -1.13
C ARG A 88 16.26 17.48 -1.50
N GLU A 89 15.47 16.68 -0.77
CA GLU A 89 14.02 16.55 -0.97
C GLU A 89 13.62 16.23 -2.43
N THR A 90 14.53 15.64 -3.20
CA THR A 90 14.31 15.35 -4.63
C THR A 90 13.93 13.89 -4.80
N ALA A 91 12.78 13.65 -5.44
CA ALA A 91 12.40 12.34 -5.93
C ALA A 91 13.05 12.08 -7.30
N TYR A 92 13.58 10.88 -7.50
CA TYR A 92 14.18 10.47 -8.76
C TYR A 92 13.52 9.21 -9.28
N GLN A 93 13.50 9.07 -10.60
CA GLN A 93 13.01 7.88 -11.27
C GLN A 93 13.88 7.57 -12.48
N TRP A 94 14.28 6.31 -12.60
CA TRP A 94 15.06 5.77 -13.69
C TRP A 94 14.22 4.74 -14.45
N PHE A 95 14.20 4.86 -15.76
CA PHE A 95 13.66 3.85 -16.67
C PHE A 95 14.84 3.05 -17.20
N LEU A 96 14.97 1.81 -16.72
CA LEU A 96 16.15 0.99 -17.00
C LEU A 96 16.02 0.32 -18.38
N PRO A 97 17.13 0.01 -19.06
CA PRO A 97 17.10 -0.70 -20.35
C PRO A 97 16.41 -2.06 -20.30
N SER A 98 16.34 -2.70 -19.12
CA SER A 98 15.59 -3.94 -18.89
C SER A 98 14.06 -3.77 -19.02
N GLY A 99 13.56 -2.53 -19.03
CA GLY A 99 12.15 -2.19 -18.93
C GLY A 99 11.67 -2.01 -17.49
N ASP A 100 12.55 -2.19 -16.49
CA ASP A 100 12.25 -1.92 -15.10
C ASP A 100 12.13 -0.41 -14.82
N ILE A 101 11.36 -0.07 -13.80
CA ILE A 101 11.24 1.30 -13.30
C ILE A 101 11.73 1.32 -11.86
N LEU A 102 12.81 2.07 -11.61
CA LEU A 102 13.37 2.27 -10.29
C LEU A 102 13.04 3.71 -9.85
N ALA A 103 12.32 3.84 -8.75
CA ALA A 103 11.98 5.12 -8.16
C ALA A 103 12.55 5.24 -6.75
N MET A 104 12.83 6.48 -6.37
CA MET A 104 13.37 6.82 -5.07
C MET A 104 12.67 8.05 -4.53
N LEU A 105 12.12 7.92 -3.34
CA LEU A 105 11.36 8.95 -2.65
C LEU A 105 12.15 9.41 -1.41
N PRO A 106 12.40 10.72 -1.26
CA PRO A 106 13.12 11.24 -0.10
C PRO A 106 12.30 11.05 1.18
N LEU A 107 12.95 10.57 2.23
CA LEU A 107 12.41 10.45 3.57
C LEU A 107 13.20 11.36 4.54
N PRO A 108 12.64 11.68 5.72
CA PRO A 108 13.39 12.36 6.77
C PRO A 108 14.67 11.60 7.19
N GLN A 109 15.58 12.29 7.87
CA GLN A 109 16.84 11.71 8.40
C GLN A 109 17.82 11.15 7.33
N GLN A 110 17.88 11.78 6.15
CA GLN A 110 18.73 11.31 5.03
C GLN A 110 18.43 9.85 4.67
N GLN A 111 17.15 9.52 4.62
CA GLN A 111 16.67 8.23 4.17
C GLN A 111 15.98 8.38 2.83
N VAL A 112 15.87 7.26 2.12
CA VAL A 112 15.09 7.17 0.90
C VAL A 112 14.26 5.90 0.91
N SER A 113 13.03 6.00 0.41
CA SER A 113 12.20 4.84 0.10
C SER A 113 12.37 4.51 -1.37
N MET A 114 12.93 3.34 -1.63
CA MET A 114 13.10 2.79 -2.97
C MET A 114 11.86 1.99 -3.35
N VAL A 115 11.44 2.14 -4.61
CA VAL A 115 10.41 1.31 -5.25
C VAL A 115 10.96 0.82 -6.59
N TRP A 116 11.15 -0.48 -6.73
CA TRP A 116 11.62 -1.11 -7.97
C TRP A 116 10.50 -1.95 -8.58
N SER A 117 9.90 -1.43 -9.64
CA SER A 117 8.94 -2.16 -10.47
C SER A 117 9.70 -3.04 -11.47
N THR A 118 9.58 -4.35 -11.31
CA THR A 118 10.29 -5.33 -12.13
C THR A 118 9.47 -6.61 -12.34
N GLN A 119 9.90 -7.47 -13.26
CA GLN A 119 9.27 -8.75 -13.54
C GLN A 119 9.41 -9.74 -12.38
N ASN A 120 8.55 -10.76 -12.38
CA ASN A 120 8.43 -11.74 -11.29
C ASN A 120 9.73 -12.45 -10.92
N GLU A 121 10.57 -12.79 -11.89
CA GLU A 121 11.85 -13.47 -11.64
C GLU A 121 12.88 -12.55 -10.97
N HIS A 122 13.01 -11.33 -11.47
CA HIS A 122 13.94 -10.36 -10.89
C HIS A 122 13.48 -9.92 -9.49
N ALA A 123 12.18 -9.72 -9.27
CA ALA A 123 11.66 -9.42 -7.95
C ALA A 123 11.99 -10.53 -6.92
N LYS A 124 11.89 -11.80 -7.31
CA LYS A 124 12.30 -12.93 -6.46
C LYS A 124 13.79 -12.93 -6.17
N HIS A 125 14.62 -12.62 -7.16
CA HIS A 125 16.06 -12.50 -6.98
C HIS A 125 16.41 -11.41 -5.97
N LEU A 126 15.86 -10.21 -6.18
CA LEU A 126 16.00 -9.06 -5.29
C LEU A 126 15.64 -9.44 -3.84
N LEU A 127 14.50 -10.09 -3.61
CA LEU A 127 14.07 -10.50 -2.26
C LEU A 127 14.99 -11.54 -1.57
N GLN A 128 15.88 -12.20 -2.30
CA GLN A 128 16.81 -13.19 -1.76
C GLN A 128 18.20 -12.63 -1.44
N MET A 129 18.49 -11.39 -1.85
CA MET A 129 19.79 -10.78 -1.63
C MET A 129 20.01 -10.40 -0.17
N ASP A 130 21.26 -10.48 0.28
CA ASP A 130 21.66 -9.89 1.56
C ASP A 130 21.76 -8.35 1.47
N SER A 131 21.84 -7.70 2.63
CA SER A 131 21.84 -6.23 2.73
C SER A 131 23.00 -5.56 1.99
N GLN A 132 24.17 -6.21 1.91
CA GLN A 132 25.34 -5.64 1.24
C GLN A 132 25.20 -5.72 -0.27
N ALA A 133 24.77 -6.88 -0.78
CA ALA A 133 24.48 -7.08 -2.19
C ALA A 133 23.38 -6.12 -2.66
N TRP A 134 22.34 -5.93 -1.85
CA TRP A 134 21.28 -4.95 -2.09
C TRP A 134 21.81 -3.53 -2.24
N SER A 135 22.58 -3.09 -1.24
CA SER A 135 23.14 -1.74 -1.19
C SER A 135 24.03 -1.46 -2.41
N ASN A 136 24.83 -2.45 -2.80
CA ASN A 136 25.70 -2.36 -3.97
C ASN A 136 24.90 -2.31 -5.28
N GLN A 137 23.90 -3.18 -5.45
CA GLN A 137 23.09 -3.19 -6.67
C GLN A 137 22.31 -1.88 -6.82
N PHE A 138 21.68 -1.41 -5.75
CA PHE A 138 20.93 -0.17 -5.79
C PHE A 138 21.83 1.04 -6.09
N ALA A 139 23.02 1.12 -5.50
CA ALA A 139 23.99 2.21 -5.77
C ALA A 139 24.40 2.28 -7.24
N VAL A 140 24.63 1.12 -7.88
CA VAL A 140 24.99 1.04 -9.30
C VAL A 140 23.87 1.58 -10.19
N GLU A 141 22.62 1.14 -9.98
CA GLU A 141 21.50 1.57 -10.82
C GLU A 141 21.17 3.06 -10.69
N VAL A 142 21.39 3.64 -9.51
CA VAL A 142 21.22 5.08 -9.28
C VAL A 142 22.46 5.90 -9.61
N HIS A 143 23.47 5.29 -10.23
CA HIS A 143 24.70 5.96 -10.68
C HIS A 143 25.43 6.73 -9.55
N ASP A 144 25.46 6.14 -8.35
CA ASP A 144 26.05 6.74 -7.14
C ASP A 144 25.49 8.13 -6.77
N GLN A 145 24.29 8.48 -7.26
CA GLN A 145 23.66 9.80 -7.06
C GLN A 145 23.58 10.22 -5.58
N LEU A 146 23.48 9.25 -4.67
CA LEU A 146 23.37 9.45 -3.23
C LEU A 146 24.57 8.93 -2.41
N GLY A 147 25.66 8.56 -3.08
CA GLY A 147 26.82 7.96 -2.46
C GLY A 147 26.51 6.60 -1.83
N GLU A 148 27.18 6.28 -0.71
CA GLU A 148 26.96 5.02 0.00
C GLU A 148 25.50 4.91 0.48
N LEU A 149 24.89 3.76 0.18
CA LEU A 149 23.54 3.39 0.58
C LEU A 149 23.61 2.24 1.57
N ARG A 150 22.81 2.31 2.63
CA ARG A 150 22.75 1.25 3.66
C ARG A 150 21.30 0.92 3.96
N LEU A 151 20.93 -0.33 3.70
CA LEU A 151 19.62 -0.91 4.00
C LEU A 151 19.36 -0.96 5.51
#